data_AF-A0A512MD31-F1
#
_entry.id   AF-A0A512MD31-F1
#
_cell.length_a   1.000
_cell.length_b   1.000
_cell.length_c   1.000
_cell.angle_alpha   90.00
_cell.angle_beta   90.00
_cell.angle_gamma   90.00
#
_symmetry.space_group_name_H-M   'P 1'
#
loop_
_entity.id
_entity.type
_entity.pdbx_description
1 polymer ?
#
loop_
_entity_poly.entity_id
_entity_poly.type
_entity_poly.pdbx_seq_one_letter_code
_entity_poly.pdbx_strand_id
1 'polypeptide(L)'
;MTFKKILAFSAVALFASFAEATVTISFSGTGARAIGFLNNGGTAVSGMRYGIVIDSGTNGFSEGNYASFNTGATVGAPVNLSLIGGGATNDYFYTASSGNTTVASISASGADAGGAGAIGSLTGVPTQSELQGLLPGVFTGASSYRFGIMWFDTASAGGPYYGFYTDPSFVIPTAGPSVELSAPFVGTSGPGDAPKNASYSFTAGPVPEPSRMMLLGFGLVGLLFRRRR
;
A
#
# COMPACT_ATOMS: atom_id res chain seq x y z
N MET A 1 -32.74 25.44 -22.74
CA MET A 1 -32.54 24.43 -21.67
C MET A 1 -32.72 25.15 -20.34
N THR A 2 -33.66 24.74 -19.48
CA THR A 2 -33.99 25.48 -18.25
C THR A 2 -32.95 25.23 -17.15
N PHE A 3 -32.69 26.22 -16.29
CA PHE A 3 -31.71 26.16 -15.19
C PHE A 3 -31.84 24.89 -14.31
N LYS A 4 -33.08 24.43 -14.08
CA LYS A 4 -33.38 23.18 -13.35
C LYS A 4 -32.82 21.92 -14.02
N LYS A 5 -32.74 21.89 -15.36
CA LYS A 5 -32.16 20.75 -16.12
C LYS A 5 -30.63 20.74 -16.06
N ILE A 6 -30.00 21.91 -15.97
CA ILE A 6 -28.55 22.03 -15.80
C ILE A 6 -28.15 21.54 -14.41
N LEU A 7 -28.88 21.96 -13.36
CA LEU A 7 -28.61 21.54 -11.98
C LEU A 7 -28.75 20.02 -11.77
N ALA A 8 -29.77 19.41 -12.38
CA ALA A 8 -29.98 17.96 -12.33
C ALA A 8 -28.89 17.19 -13.08
N PHE A 9 -28.43 17.69 -14.22
CA PHE A 9 -27.34 17.08 -14.99
C PHE A 9 -25.99 17.20 -14.27
N SER A 10 -25.71 18.34 -13.63
CA SER A 10 -24.52 18.54 -12.80
C SER A 10 -24.49 17.63 -11.57
N ALA A 11 -25.64 17.39 -10.92
CA ALA A 11 -25.72 16.48 -9.79
C ALA A 11 -25.45 15.03 -10.21
N VAL A 12 -26.03 14.56 -11.32
CA VAL A 12 -25.78 13.19 -11.83
C VAL A 12 -24.32 13.00 -12.27
N ALA A 13 -23.70 14.03 -12.88
CA ALA A 13 -22.28 14.00 -13.23
C ALA A 13 -21.35 13.93 -12.00
N LEU A 14 -21.77 14.53 -10.87
CA LEU A 14 -21.02 14.48 -9.61
C LEU A 14 -21.03 13.09 -8.95
N PHE A 15 -22.07 12.28 -9.19
CA PHE A 15 -22.21 10.93 -8.62
C PHE A 15 -21.71 9.81 -9.55
N ALA A 16 -21.41 10.11 -10.82
CA ALA A 16 -21.11 9.09 -11.84
C ALA A 16 -19.62 8.74 -12.01
N SER A 17 -18.70 9.19 -11.15
CA SER A 17 -17.26 9.12 -11.45
C SER A 17 -16.35 8.59 -10.33
N PHE A 18 -16.84 7.69 -9.47
CA PHE A 18 -15.94 6.87 -8.66
C PHE A 18 -15.72 5.52 -9.37
N ALA A 19 -14.79 5.51 -10.33
CA ALA A 19 -14.23 4.26 -10.82
C ALA A 19 -13.25 3.75 -9.76
N GLU A 20 -13.65 2.73 -9.00
CA GLU A 20 -12.74 2.03 -8.08
C GLU A 20 -11.90 1.05 -8.90
N ALA A 21 -10.60 1.33 -9.02
CA ALA A 21 -9.65 0.31 -9.45
C ALA A 21 -9.35 -0.62 -8.26
N THR A 22 -8.99 -1.88 -8.50
CA THR A 22 -8.54 -2.80 -7.43
C THR A 22 -7.19 -3.37 -7.81
N VAL A 23 -6.16 -3.14 -6.98
CA VAL A 23 -4.85 -3.79 -7.16
C VAL A 23 -5.03 -5.26 -6.78
N THR A 24 -4.96 -6.17 -7.74
CA THR A 24 -5.12 -7.61 -7.49
C THR A 24 -3.83 -8.35 -7.82
N ILE A 25 -3.17 -8.94 -6.84
CA ILE A 25 -2.15 -9.95 -7.06
C ILE A 25 -2.87 -11.24 -7.46
N SER A 26 -2.58 -11.73 -8.66
CA SER A 26 -3.05 -13.03 -9.15
C SER A 26 -2.04 -14.11 -8.79
N PHE A 27 -2.54 -15.21 -8.23
CA PHE A 27 -1.74 -16.37 -7.85
C PHE A 27 -2.00 -17.53 -8.81
N SER A 28 -1.01 -18.39 -9.01
CA SER A 28 -1.20 -19.65 -9.74
C SER A 28 -2.15 -20.55 -8.95
N GLY A 29 -3.23 -20.96 -9.62
CA GLY A 29 -4.27 -21.82 -9.07
C GLY A 29 -5.42 -21.03 -8.46
N THR A 30 -6.62 -21.54 -8.66
CA THR A 30 -7.80 -21.14 -7.89
C THR A 30 -7.57 -21.62 -6.47
N GLY A 31 -7.04 -20.75 -5.61
CA GLY A 31 -7.08 -21.10 -4.20
C GLY A 31 -6.01 -20.71 -3.22
N ALA A 32 -4.89 -20.28 -3.75
CA ALA A 32 -3.69 -20.40 -2.99
C ALA A 32 -3.48 -19.21 -2.05
N ARG A 33 -2.81 -19.47 -0.93
CA ARG A 33 -2.16 -18.40 -0.15
C ARG A 33 -0.88 -18.04 -0.89
N ALA A 34 -0.49 -16.77 -0.84
CA ALA A 34 0.85 -16.37 -1.23
C ALA A 34 1.86 -17.18 -0.41
N ILE A 35 2.51 -18.18 -0.99
CA ILE A 35 3.59 -18.93 -0.31
C ILE A 35 4.85 -18.05 -0.18
N GLY A 36 4.92 -16.97 -0.95
CA GLY A 36 6.01 -16.00 -0.91
C GLY A 36 5.86 -14.88 0.13
N PHE A 37 4.66 -14.67 0.69
CA PHE A 37 4.43 -13.63 1.71
C PHE A 37 3.95 -14.28 3.00
N LEU A 38 4.73 -14.10 4.06
CA LEU A 38 4.48 -14.66 5.38
C LEU A 38 4.30 -13.55 6.40
N ASN A 39 3.60 -13.85 7.49
CA ASN A 39 3.60 -12.99 8.67
C ASN A 39 4.97 -13.02 9.38
N ASN A 40 5.11 -12.26 10.46
CA ASN A 40 6.35 -12.24 11.25
C ASN A 40 6.69 -13.61 11.89
N GLY A 41 5.71 -14.49 12.04
CA GLY A 41 5.89 -15.87 12.53
C GLY A 41 6.26 -16.88 11.44
N GLY A 42 6.57 -16.43 10.21
CA GLY A 42 6.92 -17.32 9.10
C GLY A 42 5.75 -18.18 8.62
N THR A 43 4.51 -17.74 8.84
CA THR A 43 3.30 -18.47 8.46
C THR A 43 2.51 -17.70 7.40
N ALA A 44 2.07 -18.40 6.35
CA ALA A 44 1.18 -17.85 5.34
C ALA A 44 -0.22 -17.67 5.94
N VAL A 45 -0.64 -16.43 6.21
CA VAL A 45 -1.94 -16.12 6.82
C VAL A 45 -2.93 -15.56 5.80
N SER A 46 -4.21 -15.88 5.99
CA SER A 46 -5.29 -15.43 5.10
C SER A 46 -5.67 -14.01 5.44
N GLY A 47 -6.04 -13.24 4.42
CA GLY A 47 -6.58 -11.91 4.60
C GLY A 47 -5.53 -10.84 4.83
N MET A 48 -4.23 -11.13 4.73
CA MET A 48 -3.19 -10.09 4.76
C MET A 48 -3.50 -9.02 3.73
N ARG A 49 -3.34 -7.75 4.13
CA ARG A 49 -3.43 -6.63 3.21
C ARG A 49 -2.10 -6.43 2.51
N TYR A 50 -2.16 -5.91 1.30
CA TYR A 50 -1.00 -5.48 0.56
C TYR A 50 -1.30 -4.26 -0.30
N GLY A 51 -0.24 -3.60 -0.74
CA GLY A 51 -0.29 -2.58 -1.77
C GLY A 51 1.06 -2.52 -2.49
N ILE A 52 1.20 -1.53 -3.34
CA ILE A 52 2.49 -1.22 -3.95
C ILE A 52 3.06 0.04 -3.31
N VAL A 53 4.37 0.12 -3.23
CA VAL A 53 5.10 1.36 -2.95
C VAL A 53 5.78 1.78 -4.22
N ILE A 54 5.53 3.01 -4.66
CA ILE A 54 6.02 3.54 -5.92
C ILE A 54 7.14 4.53 -5.61
N ASP A 55 8.31 4.30 -6.20
CA ASP A 55 9.45 5.21 -6.11
C ASP A 55 9.33 6.26 -7.22
N SER A 56 8.95 7.48 -6.86
CA SER A 56 8.82 8.59 -7.80
C SER A 56 10.16 9.25 -8.16
N GLY A 57 11.20 9.04 -7.36
CA GLY A 57 12.52 9.66 -7.49
C GLY A 57 13.55 8.76 -8.17
N THR A 58 13.23 7.49 -8.40
CA THR A 58 14.10 6.47 -9.01
C THR A 58 15.43 6.27 -8.28
N ASN A 59 15.47 6.56 -6.98
CA ASN A 59 16.66 6.46 -6.13
C ASN A 59 16.64 5.21 -5.22
N GLY A 60 15.63 4.35 -5.35
CA GLY A 60 15.43 3.16 -4.52
C GLY A 60 14.43 3.39 -3.39
N PHE A 61 14.18 2.34 -2.60
CA PHE A 61 13.18 2.33 -1.54
C PHE A 61 13.83 2.46 -0.15
N SER A 62 13.15 3.15 0.76
CA SER A 62 13.55 3.27 2.17
C SER A 62 13.04 2.11 3.04
N GLU A 63 13.14 0.87 2.53
CA GLU A 63 12.69 -0.35 3.20
C GLU A 63 13.19 -0.46 4.65
N GLY A 64 12.31 -0.84 5.57
CA GLY A 64 12.61 -0.93 7.00
C GLY A 64 12.68 0.40 7.75
N ASN A 65 12.69 1.54 7.05
CA ASN A 65 12.82 2.86 7.65
C ASN A 65 11.55 3.72 7.54
N TYR A 66 10.44 3.15 7.07
CA TYR A 66 9.16 3.86 7.01
C TYR A 66 8.54 4.05 8.40
N ALA A 67 8.03 5.26 8.66
CA ALA A 67 7.17 5.56 9.80
C ALA A 67 5.76 4.96 9.60
N SER A 68 5.00 4.86 10.69
CA SER A 68 3.61 4.43 10.63
C SER A 68 2.77 5.38 9.77
N PHE A 69 1.93 4.83 8.92
CA PHE A 69 0.99 5.59 8.09
C PHE A 69 -0.38 4.91 8.08
N ASN A 70 -1.43 5.66 7.70
CA ASN A 70 -2.79 5.14 7.64
C ASN A 70 -3.09 4.66 6.22
N THR A 71 -3.13 3.35 6.00
CA THR A 71 -3.46 2.77 4.68
C THR A 71 -4.92 2.97 4.27
N GLY A 72 -5.80 3.40 5.20
CA GLY A 72 -7.24 3.57 4.97
C GLY A 72 -7.68 5.02 4.79
N ALA A 73 -6.76 5.99 4.91
CA ALA A 73 -7.12 7.41 4.87
C ALA A 73 -7.41 7.94 3.46
N THR A 74 -6.99 7.26 2.38
CA THR A 74 -7.24 7.73 1.02
C THR A 74 -7.18 6.59 0.03
N VAL A 75 -8.35 6.01 -0.24
CA VAL A 75 -8.50 4.93 -1.21
C VAL A 75 -8.35 5.51 -2.62
N GLY A 76 -7.57 4.84 -3.47
CA GLY A 76 -7.34 5.29 -4.84
C GLY A 76 -6.41 6.50 -4.97
N ALA A 77 -5.81 6.98 -3.87
CA ALA A 77 -4.81 8.04 -3.90
C ALA A 77 -3.50 7.57 -3.24
N PRO A 78 -2.33 7.78 -3.86
CA PRO A 78 -1.06 7.41 -3.24
C PRO A 78 -0.77 8.23 -1.98
N VAL A 79 -0.31 7.58 -0.92
CA VAL A 79 0.08 8.17 0.35
C VAL A 79 1.60 8.32 0.40
N ASN A 80 2.11 9.53 0.59
CA ASN A 80 3.54 9.76 0.77
C ASN A 80 4.02 9.08 2.06
N LEU A 81 5.02 8.22 1.94
CA LEU A 81 5.66 7.58 3.08
C LEU A 81 6.69 8.54 3.69
N SER A 82 6.79 8.51 5.01
CA SER A 82 7.82 9.27 5.73
C SER A 82 8.81 8.32 6.39
N LEU A 83 10.03 8.80 6.61
CA LEU A 83 11.05 8.09 7.37
C LEU A 83 10.73 8.15 8.87
N ILE A 84 11.23 7.16 9.61
CA ILE A 84 11.32 7.24 11.07
C ILE A 84 12.08 8.53 11.43
N GLY A 85 11.45 9.41 12.21
CA GLY A 85 11.99 10.75 12.53
C GLY A 85 11.46 11.89 11.67
N GLY A 86 10.54 11.62 10.72
CA GLY A 86 9.76 12.65 10.01
C GLY A 86 10.36 13.19 8.72
N GLY A 87 11.41 12.54 8.18
CA GLY A 87 11.94 12.87 6.85
C GLY A 87 10.94 12.53 5.76
N ALA A 88 10.75 13.41 4.78
CA ALA A 88 9.94 13.10 3.59
C ALA A 88 10.68 12.09 2.71
N THR A 89 9.92 11.20 2.05
CA THR A 89 10.45 10.32 1.00
C THR A 89 9.81 10.67 -0.35
N ASN A 90 10.38 10.10 -1.40
CA ASN A 90 9.78 9.99 -2.73
C ASN A 90 9.06 8.65 -2.93
N ASP A 91 8.77 7.94 -1.85
CA ASP A 91 8.07 6.66 -1.85
C ASP A 91 6.58 6.88 -1.54
N TYR A 92 5.72 6.34 -2.38
CA TYR A 92 4.27 6.50 -2.24
C TYR A 92 3.58 5.14 -2.15
N PHE A 93 2.94 4.87 -1.02
CA PHE A 93 2.11 3.68 -0.89
C PHE A 93 0.78 3.87 -1.62
N TYR A 94 0.43 2.93 -2.48
CA TYR A 94 -0.80 2.93 -3.24
C TYR A 94 -1.56 1.60 -3.06
N THR A 95 -2.86 1.73 -2.80
CA THR A 95 -3.84 0.66 -2.88
C THR A 95 -5.06 1.19 -3.63
N ALA A 96 -5.55 0.45 -4.62
CA ALA A 96 -6.58 0.98 -5.50
C ALA A 96 -7.99 0.92 -4.88
N SER A 97 -8.27 0.00 -3.93
CA SER A 97 -9.61 -0.15 -3.35
C SER A 97 -9.64 -0.01 -1.82
N SER A 98 -10.81 0.40 -1.34
CA SER A 98 -11.19 0.53 0.08
C SER A 98 -11.42 -0.83 0.73
N GLY A 99 -11.85 -1.79 -0.09
CA GLY A 99 -11.95 -3.17 0.27
C GLY A 99 -10.57 -3.79 0.23
N ASN A 100 -9.96 -3.96 1.40
CA ASN A 100 -9.24 -5.19 1.75
C ASN A 100 -8.70 -5.93 0.51
N THR A 101 -7.64 -5.41 -0.13
CA THR A 101 -6.84 -6.18 -1.09
C THR A 101 -6.19 -7.29 -0.29
N THR A 102 -7.00 -8.31 -0.06
CA THR A 102 -6.73 -9.40 0.87
C THR A 102 -6.12 -10.49 0.03
N VAL A 103 -5.02 -11.06 0.51
CA VAL A 103 -4.59 -12.36 -0.01
C VAL A 103 -5.67 -13.37 0.41
N ALA A 104 -6.62 -13.65 -0.47
CA ALA A 104 -7.74 -14.53 -0.17
C ALA A 104 -7.25 -15.98 0.05
N SER A 105 -7.85 -16.69 1.00
CA SER A 105 -7.63 -18.14 1.19
C SER A 105 -8.68 -18.96 0.43
N ILE A 106 -8.29 -19.86 -0.48
CA ILE A 106 -9.29 -20.72 -1.15
C ILE A 106 -8.75 -22.12 -1.59
N SER A 107 -8.22 -23.04 -0.76
CA SER A 107 -7.98 -24.49 -1.08
C SER A 107 -7.75 -24.98 -2.55
N ALA A 108 -6.56 -25.52 -2.88
CA ALA A 108 -6.24 -26.07 -4.22
C ALA A 108 -5.93 -27.59 -4.23
N SER A 109 -6.28 -28.26 -5.32
CA SER A 109 -5.79 -29.59 -5.74
C SER A 109 -5.47 -29.58 -7.24
N GLY A 110 -4.27 -30.01 -7.63
CA GLY A 110 -3.81 -30.03 -9.02
C GLY A 110 -2.40 -29.43 -9.15
N ALA A 111 -1.52 -30.13 -9.85
CA ALA A 111 -0.09 -29.84 -9.92
C ALA A 111 0.31 -29.22 -11.27
N ASP A 112 0.98 -28.06 -11.26
CA ASP A 112 2.11 -27.61 -12.13
C ASP A 112 2.51 -26.14 -11.77
N ALA A 113 3.47 -25.44 -12.38
CA ALA A 113 4.92 -25.69 -12.54
C ALA A 113 5.76 -24.79 -11.60
N GLY A 114 5.11 -24.04 -10.70
CA GLY A 114 5.71 -23.28 -9.59
C GLY A 114 5.18 -23.69 -8.22
N GLY A 115 4.39 -24.78 -8.18
CA GLY A 115 3.61 -25.17 -7.02
C GLY A 115 2.35 -24.32 -6.84
N ALA A 116 1.44 -24.79 -5.97
CA ALA A 116 0.25 -24.03 -5.60
C ALA A 116 0.66 -22.78 -4.79
N GLY A 117 0.26 -21.58 -5.23
CA GLY A 117 0.51 -20.32 -4.50
C GLY A 117 1.62 -19.43 -5.03
N ALA A 118 2.19 -19.74 -6.19
CA ALA A 118 3.11 -18.83 -6.86
C ALA A 118 2.40 -17.52 -7.25
N ILE A 119 3.12 -16.41 -7.19
CA ILE A 119 2.61 -15.10 -7.62
C ILE A 119 2.85 -14.98 -9.13
N GLY A 120 1.78 -14.82 -9.92
CA GLY A 120 1.85 -14.80 -11.38
C GLY A 120 1.80 -13.39 -11.98
N SER A 121 0.93 -12.53 -11.46
CA SER A 121 0.78 -11.17 -11.99
C SER A 121 0.17 -10.22 -10.97
N LEU A 122 0.25 -8.93 -11.26
CA LEU A 122 -0.44 -7.87 -10.54
C LEU A 122 -1.34 -7.10 -11.50
N THR A 123 -2.62 -7.00 -11.19
CA THR A 123 -3.59 -6.20 -11.95
C THR A 123 -4.03 -4.99 -11.14
N GLY A 124 -4.64 -3.99 -11.80
CA GLY A 124 -5.07 -2.74 -11.15
C GLY A 124 -3.93 -1.86 -10.65
N VAL A 125 -2.70 -2.11 -11.13
CA VAL A 125 -1.58 -1.18 -10.97
C VAL A 125 -1.90 0.08 -11.75
N PRO A 126 -1.76 1.28 -11.15
CA PRO A 126 -1.99 2.52 -11.87
C PRO A 126 -0.92 2.64 -12.94
N THR A 127 -1.33 2.99 -14.16
CA THR A 127 -0.44 3.35 -15.23
C THR A 127 0.31 4.64 -14.91
N GLN A 128 1.42 4.88 -15.61
CA GLN A 128 2.15 6.13 -15.48
C GLN A 128 1.28 7.38 -15.70
N SER A 129 0.35 7.33 -16.67
CA SER A 129 -0.56 8.43 -16.94
C SER A 129 -1.56 8.65 -15.81
N GLU A 130 -2.05 7.57 -15.18
CA GLU A 130 -2.96 7.67 -14.03
C GLU A 130 -2.25 8.24 -12.82
N LEU A 131 -1.02 7.81 -12.54
CA LEU A 131 -0.20 8.37 -11.44
C LEU A 131 0.02 9.87 -11.59
N GLN A 132 0.30 10.34 -12.81
CA GLN A 132 0.42 11.77 -13.10
C GLN A 132 -0.88 12.55 -12.85
N GLY A 133 -2.03 11.93 -13.10
CA GLY A 133 -3.34 12.50 -12.78
C GLY A 133 -3.65 12.50 -11.29
N LEU A 134 -3.25 11.45 -10.56
CA LEU A 134 -3.49 11.29 -9.13
C LEU A 134 -2.61 12.22 -8.28
N LEU A 135 -1.34 12.38 -8.65
CA LEU A 135 -0.38 13.28 -7.99
C LEU A 135 0.34 14.17 -9.02
N PRO A 136 -0.32 15.26 -9.49
CA PRO A 136 0.29 16.19 -10.43
C PRO A 136 1.60 16.77 -9.90
N GLY A 137 2.64 16.74 -10.72
CA GLY A 137 3.98 17.27 -10.38
C GLY A 137 4.89 16.32 -9.60
N VAL A 138 4.35 15.24 -9.02
CA VAL A 138 5.15 14.24 -8.30
C VAL A 138 5.78 13.25 -9.28
N PHE A 139 4.97 12.65 -10.16
CA PHE A 139 5.42 11.65 -11.13
C PHE A 139 5.80 12.31 -12.46
N THR A 140 6.83 13.15 -12.44
CA THR A 140 7.34 13.83 -13.64
C THR A 140 8.78 13.42 -13.97
N GLY A 141 9.09 13.28 -15.26
CA GLY A 141 10.47 13.19 -15.75
C GLY A 141 11.08 11.80 -15.86
N ALA A 142 10.52 10.75 -15.25
CA ALA A 142 11.03 9.39 -15.43
C ALA A 142 10.40 8.68 -16.64
N SER A 143 11.20 7.93 -17.39
CA SER A 143 10.73 7.05 -18.47
C SER A 143 10.04 5.78 -17.95
N SER A 144 10.22 5.48 -16.66
CA SER A 144 9.68 4.32 -15.98
C SER A 144 9.78 4.54 -14.47
N TYR A 145 8.68 4.32 -13.75
CA TYR A 145 8.70 4.27 -12.28
C TYR A 145 8.83 2.83 -11.83
N ARG A 146 9.53 2.62 -10.71
CA ARG A 146 9.64 1.31 -10.08
C ARG A 146 8.63 1.19 -8.96
N PHE A 147 8.23 -0.04 -8.65
CA PHE A 147 7.43 -0.31 -7.47
C PHE A 147 7.97 -1.49 -6.67
N GLY A 148 7.69 -1.46 -5.37
CA GLY A 148 7.82 -2.60 -4.46
C GLY A 148 6.45 -3.09 -4.04
N ILE A 149 6.37 -4.33 -3.56
CA ILE A 149 5.18 -4.89 -2.93
C ILE A 149 5.37 -4.78 -1.42
N MET A 150 4.39 -4.19 -0.73
CA MET A 150 4.35 -4.11 0.72
C MET A 150 3.14 -4.89 1.22
N TRP A 151 3.33 -5.79 2.19
CA TRP A 151 2.24 -6.54 2.84
C TRP A 151 2.33 -6.44 4.36
N PHE A 152 1.21 -6.66 5.04
CA PHE A 152 1.11 -6.50 6.49
C PHE A 152 0.91 -7.86 7.16
N ASP A 153 1.48 -8.02 8.36
CA ASP A 153 1.48 -9.30 9.09
C ASP A 153 0.10 -9.78 9.54
N THR A 154 -0.86 -8.87 9.67
CA THR A 154 -2.24 -9.15 10.04
C THR A 154 -3.21 -8.91 8.88
N ALA A 155 -4.41 -9.49 9.00
CA ALA A 155 -5.49 -9.25 8.05
C ALA A 155 -6.09 -7.83 8.12
N SER A 156 -5.77 -7.10 9.18
CA SER A 156 -6.04 -5.67 9.33
C SER A 156 -4.86 -4.84 8.80
N ALA A 157 -5.16 -3.63 8.32
CA ALA A 157 -4.13 -2.64 7.94
C ALA A 157 -3.25 -2.14 9.09
N GLY A 158 -3.47 -2.63 10.31
CA GLY A 158 -2.72 -2.29 11.50
C GLY A 158 -1.99 -3.52 12.00
N GLY A 159 -0.81 -3.74 11.46
CA GLY A 159 0.16 -4.72 11.95
C GLY A 159 1.36 -3.98 12.53
N PRO A 160 1.94 -4.41 13.66
CA PRO A 160 3.24 -3.88 14.07
C PRO A 160 4.33 -4.23 13.06
N TYR A 161 4.12 -5.28 12.25
CA TYR A 161 5.04 -5.70 11.22
C TYR A 161 4.48 -5.62 9.79
N TYR A 162 5.37 -5.30 8.85
CA TYR A 162 5.14 -5.39 7.42
C TYR A 162 6.31 -6.13 6.76
N GLY A 163 6.04 -6.70 5.60
CA GLY A 163 7.06 -7.19 4.69
C GLY A 163 7.13 -6.31 3.46
N PHE A 164 8.29 -6.34 2.82
CA PHE A 164 8.56 -5.54 1.65
C PHE A 164 9.36 -6.39 0.66
N TYR A 165 9.05 -6.23 -0.63
CA TYR A 165 9.75 -6.94 -1.68
C TYR A 165 9.88 -6.06 -2.92
N THR A 166 11.07 -6.06 -3.50
CA THR A 166 11.40 -5.33 -4.72
C THR A 166 12.13 -6.24 -5.68
N ASP A 167 11.94 -6.00 -6.96
CA ASP A 167 12.68 -6.64 -8.03
C ASP A 167 12.94 -5.61 -9.14
N PRO A 168 14.09 -5.63 -9.83
CA PRO A 168 14.34 -4.73 -10.97
C PRO A 168 13.30 -4.79 -12.09
N SER A 169 12.57 -5.90 -12.24
CA SER A 169 11.50 -6.06 -13.22
C SER A 169 10.18 -5.39 -12.79
N PHE A 170 10.06 -4.93 -11.54
CA PHE A 170 8.86 -4.28 -11.04
C PHE A 170 8.79 -2.83 -11.51
N VAL A 171 8.21 -2.68 -12.69
CA VAL A 171 8.07 -1.41 -13.39
C VAL A 171 6.59 -1.07 -13.55
N ILE A 172 6.23 0.17 -13.24
CA ILE A 172 4.90 0.71 -13.51
C ILE A 172 4.66 0.69 -15.03
N PRO A 173 3.55 0.09 -15.50
CA PRO A 173 3.29 0.01 -16.92
C PRO A 173 2.97 1.40 -17.49
N THR A 174 3.50 1.67 -18.68
CA THR A 174 3.17 2.91 -19.41
C THR A 174 1.70 2.90 -19.87
N ALA A 175 1.18 1.71 -20.18
CA ALA A 175 -0.22 1.48 -20.56
C ALA A 175 -0.69 0.08 -20.13
N GLY A 176 -1.99 -0.06 -19.90
CA GLY A 176 -2.61 -1.33 -19.52
C GLY A 176 -2.60 -1.59 -18.00
N PRO A 177 -3.58 -2.35 -17.49
CA PRO A 177 -3.80 -2.45 -16.05
C PRO A 177 -3.00 -3.58 -15.37
N SER A 178 -2.05 -4.23 -16.05
CA SER A 178 -1.43 -5.48 -15.55
C SER A 178 0.08 -5.52 -15.72
N VAL A 179 0.76 -6.09 -14.75
CA VAL A 179 2.21 -6.33 -14.70
C VAL A 179 2.44 -7.82 -14.47
N GLU A 180 3.23 -8.45 -15.33
CA GLU A 180 3.61 -9.86 -15.18
C GLU A 180 4.70 -9.99 -14.10
N LEU A 181 4.49 -10.90 -13.15
CA LEU A 181 5.40 -11.12 -12.02
C LEU A 181 5.93 -12.56 -11.98
N SER A 182 5.60 -13.41 -12.95
CA SER A 182 5.91 -14.83 -12.91
C SER A 182 7.41 -15.11 -12.72
N ALA A 183 8.30 -14.38 -13.39
CA ALA A 183 9.75 -14.59 -13.33
C ALA A 183 10.38 -14.34 -11.93
N PRO A 184 10.13 -13.21 -11.24
CA PRO A 184 10.67 -12.93 -9.89
C PRO A 184 10.20 -13.86 -8.76
N PHE A 185 9.26 -14.77 -9.01
CA PHE A 185 8.74 -15.72 -8.03
C PHE A 185 8.89 -17.20 -8.47
N VAL A 186 9.57 -17.46 -9.60
CA VAL A 186 9.89 -18.83 -10.04
C VAL A 186 10.82 -19.47 -9.02
N GLY A 187 10.54 -20.70 -8.60
CA GLY A 187 11.45 -21.45 -7.73
C GLY A 187 11.30 -21.17 -6.23
N THR A 188 10.18 -20.59 -5.79
CA THR A 188 9.82 -20.42 -4.35
C THR A 188 9.73 -21.71 -3.53
N SER A 189 9.97 -22.88 -4.15
CA SER A 189 10.14 -24.19 -3.53
C SER A 189 11.59 -24.73 -3.54
N GLY A 190 12.57 -23.94 -3.99
CA GLY A 190 14.00 -24.29 -4.09
C GLY A 190 14.93 -23.41 -3.21
N PRO A 191 16.18 -23.85 -2.99
CA PRO A 191 17.13 -23.14 -2.13
C PRO A 191 17.68 -21.90 -2.86
N GLY A 192 16.95 -20.79 -2.77
CA GLY A 192 17.32 -19.53 -3.41
C GLY A 192 16.28 -18.43 -3.21
N ASP A 193 14.99 -18.78 -3.24
CA ASP A 193 13.88 -17.83 -3.05
C ASP A 193 12.99 -18.25 -1.89
N ALA A 194 13.52 -18.04 -0.69
CA ALA A 194 12.83 -18.33 0.55
C ALA A 194 11.56 -17.47 0.68
N PRO A 195 10.47 -18.02 1.25
CA PRO A 195 9.32 -17.23 1.67
C PRO A 195 9.74 -15.98 2.46
N LYS A 196 9.14 -14.83 2.15
CA LYS A 196 9.50 -13.54 2.75
C LYS A 196 8.61 -13.24 3.93
N ASN A 197 9.22 -13.04 5.09
CA ASN A 197 8.49 -12.70 6.32
C ASN A 197 8.18 -11.20 6.37
N ALA A 198 7.06 -10.85 7.00
CA ALA A 198 6.82 -9.52 7.50
C ALA A 198 7.73 -9.25 8.70
N SER A 199 8.99 -8.88 8.46
CA SER A 199 10.02 -8.71 9.49
C SER A 199 10.33 -7.25 9.83
N TYR A 200 9.85 -6.29 9.05
CA TYR A 200 10.03 -4.87 9.35
C TYR A 200 8.95 -4.42 10.30
N SER A 201 9.28 -3.56 11.27
CA SER A 201 8.29 -3.02 12.21
C SER A 201 8.06 -1.52 12.02
N PHE A 202 6.83 -1.09 12.26
CA PHE A 202 6.56 0.34 12.43
C PHE A 202 7.02 0.74 13.82
N THR A 203 8.09 1.52 13.89
CA THR A 203 8.47 2.16 15.15
C THR A 203 7.56 3.36 15.33
N ALA A 204 6.53 3.22 16.17
CA ALA A 204 5.78 4.37 16.64
C ALA A 204 6.76 5.24 17.44
N GLY A 205 7.26 6.31 16.83
CA GLY A 205 7.85 7.40 17.59
C GLY A 205 6.79 7.87 18.59
N PRO A 206 7.13 8.22 19.84
CA PRO A 206 6.16 8.70 20.81
C PRO A 206 5.51 9.98 20.25
N VAL A 207 4.36 9.84 19.60
CA VAL A 207 3.53 10.98 19.21
C VAL A 207 3.01 11.53 20.53
N PRO A 208 3.32 12.79 20.89
CA PRO A 208 2.76 13.39 22.08
C PRO A 208 1.25 13.27 22.01
N GLU A 209 0.65 12.51 22.92
CA GLU A 209 -0.79 12.36 22.96
C GLU A 209 -1.42 13.76 23.03
N PRO A 210 -2.41 14.09 22.18
CA PRO A 210 -3.06 15.40 22.20
C PRO A 210 -3.58 15.79 23.59
N SER A 211 -3.97 14.80 24.39
CA SER A 211 -4.37 14.93 25.79
C SER A 211 -3.27 15.52 26.67
N ARG A 212 -2.00 15.17 26.46
CA ARG A 212 -0.86 15.70 27.24
C ARG A 212 -0.59 17.15 26.90
N MET A 213 -0.73 17.55 25.64
CA MET A 213 -0.61 18.95 25.24
C MET A 213 -1.77 19.80 25.75
N MET A 214 -3.01 19.27 25.71
CA MET A 214 -4.17 19.94 26.30
C MET A 214 -4.04 20.07 27.82
N LEU A 215 -3.62 19.02 28.53
CA LEU A 215 -3.42 19.05 29.98
C LEU A 215 -2.32 20.04 30.38
N LEU A 216 -1.24 20.12 29.60
CA LEU A 216 -0.19 21.12 29.79
C LEU A 216 -0.73 22.54 29.58
N GLY A 217 -1.56 22.74 28.55
CA GLY A 217 -2.24 24.00 28.26
C GLY A 217 -3.17 24.43 29.40
N PHE A 218 -4.07 23.55 29.86
CA PHE A 218 -4.96 23.84 30.98
C PHE A 218 -4.19 24.04 32.30
N GLY A 219 -3.11 23.29 32.53
CA GLY A 219 -2.24 23.46 33.69
C GLY A 219 -1.55 24.83 33.72
N LEU A 220 -1.02 25.28 32.58
CA LEU A 220 -0.42 26.61 32.43
C LEU A 220 -1.42 27.74 32.64
N VAL A 221 -2.62 27.59 32.06
CA VAL A 221 -3.71 28.56 32.23
C VAL A 221 -4.14 28.63 33.71
N GLY A 222 -4.28 27.48 34.37
CA GLY A 222 -4.58 27.40 35.81
C GLY A 222 -3.51 28.07 36.68
N LEU A 223 -2.22 27.92 36.34
CA LEU A 223 -1.12 28.59 37.04
C LEU A 223 -1.14 30.11 36.84
N LEU A 224 -1.45 30.59 35.63
CA LEU A 224 -1.56 32.02 35.33
C LEU A 224 -2.72 32.66 36.09
N PHE A 225 -3.85 31.97 36.23
CA PHE A 225 -5.00 32.47 37.00
C PHE A 225 -4.83 32.37 38.51
N ARG A 226 -3.97 31.47 39.03
CA ARG A 226 -3.69 31.35 40.47
C ARG A 226 -2.93 32.55 41.04
N ARG A 227 -2.14 33.26 40.22
CA ARG A 227 -1.29 34.38 40.68
C ARG A 227 -2.04 35.72 40.85
N ARG A 228 -3.33 35.79 40.49
CA ARG A 228 -4.14 37.03 40.54
C ARG A 228 -5.12 37.08 41.71
N ARG A 229 -4.98 36.22 42.71
CA ARG A 229 -5.63 36.33 44.04
C ARG A 229 -4.54 36.32 45.10
#